data_AF-A0A453CG71-F1
#
_entry.id   AF-A0A453CG71-F1
#
_cell.length_a   1.000
_cell.length_b   1.000
_cell.length_c   1.000
_cell.angle_alpha   90.00
_cell.angle_beta   90.00
_cell.angle_gamma   90.00
#
_symmetry.space_group_name_H-M   'P 1'
#
loop_
_entity.id
_entity.type
_entity.pdbx_description
1 polymer ?
#
loop_
_entity_poly.entity_id
_entity_poly.type
_entity_poly.pdbx_seq_one_letter_code
_entity_poly.pdbx_strand_id
1 'polypeptide(L)'
;MHTQAYVTQDDNLIGTLTVRETIGYSALLRLPDKMPRDDKRALVEGTIVEMGLQDCADTVIGNWHLRGVSGGEKRRVSIALELLMRPRLLFLDEPTSGLDSSSAFFVTQTLRGLARDGRTVIASIHQPSSEVFELFDMLFLLSGGKNVYFGQAAQACEFFAEVGFPCPPLRNPSDHFLRCVNSDFDKVKATLKGSMKARIERSDDPLDKITTSEAIRKLVSAYNRSQYYYAAREKVNDIARIKGTVMDSRGSQASFLMQACTLTRRSFINMSRDFGYYWLRLLIYLLVTVCIGTIYLDVGTKYTSILVSLKVLISGYLDQNAMNLL
;
A
#
# COMPACT_ATOMS: atom_id res chain seq x y z
N MET A 1 -4.81 -16.96 -15.73
CA MET A 1 -3.88 -16.53 -14.67
C MET A 1 -3.74 -15.03 -14.80
N HIS A 2 -3.84 -14.28 -13.71
CA HIS A 2 -3.59 -12.84 -13.80
C HIS A 2 -2.14 -12.62 -14.15
N THR A 3 -1.92 -11.72 -15.09
CA THR A 3 -0.57 -11.44 -15.57
C THR A 3 0.20 -10.57 -14.60
N GLN A 4 -0.51 -9.58 -14.03
CA GLN A 4 0.04 -8.55 -13.20
C GLN A 4 -0.81 -8.37 -11.95
N ALA A 5 -0.17 -7.94 -10.86
CA ALA A 5 -0.85 -7.53 -9.64
C ALA A 5 -0.23 -6.24 -9.10
N TYR A 6 -1.04 -5.46 -8.38
CA TYR A 6 -0.67 -4.15 -7.84
C TYR A 6 -1.02 -4.10 -6.35
N VAL A 7 -0.02 -3.81 -5.52
CA VAL A 7 -0.17 -3.59 -4.09
C VAL A 7 -0.08 -2.08 -3.83
N THR A 8 -1.16 -1.49 -3.34
CA THR A 8 -1.24 -0.07 -2.97
C THR A 8 -0.40 0.22 -1.73
N GLN A 9 -0.10 1.49 -1.46
CA GLN A 9 0.52 1.91 -0.21
C GLN A 9 -0.36 1.59 1.01
N ASP A 10 -1.67 1.88 0.93
CA ASP A 10 -2.61 1.62 2.01
C ASP A 10 -3.09 0.17 2.07
N ASP A 11 -3.10 -0.41 3.27
CA ASP A 11 -3.62 -1.75 3.54
C ASP A 11 -5.10 -1.72 3.94
N ASN A 12 -5.98 -1.78 2.94
CA ASN A 12 -7.43 -1.80 3.11
C ASN A 12 -7.96 -3.20 3.45
N LEU A 13 -7.78 -3.61 4.70
CA LEU A 13 -8.19 -4.91 5.22
C LEU A 13 -9.33 -4.79 6.24
N ILE A 14 -10.22 -5.79 6.27
CA ILE A 14 -11.33 -5.85 7.23
C ILE A 14 -10.79 -6.35 8.57
N GLY A 15 -10.71 -5.46 9.56
CA GLY A 15 -10.04 -5.75 10.84
C GLY A 15 -10.67 -6.84 11.72
N THR A 16 -11.96 -7.16 11.54
CA THR A 16 -12.66 -8.19 12.32
C THR A 16 -12.44 -9.62 11.82
N LEU A 17 -11.85 -9.77 10.64
CA LEU A 17 -11.55 -11.05 10.03
C LEU A 17 -10.15 -11.50 10.41
N THR A 18 -9.94 -12.81 10.43
CA THR A 18 -8.59 -13.37 10.59
C THR A 18 -7.78 -13.27 9.30
N VAL A 19 -6.46 -13.48 9.40
CA VAL A 19 -5.58 -13.55 8.23
C VAL A 19 -6.04 -14.64 7.26
N ARG A 20 -6.28 -15.87 7.76
CA ARG A 20 -6.74 -17.01 6.98
C ARG A 20 -8.10 -16.76 6.34
N GLU A 21 -9.04 -16.16 7.07
CA GLU A 21 -10.35 -15.79 6.53
C GLU A 21 -10.22 -14.76 5.41
N THR A 22 -9.39 -13.74 5.59
CA THR A 22 -9.22 -12.65 4.62
C THR A 22 -8.63 -13.15 3.32
N ILE A 23 -7.57 -13.96 3.40
CA ILE A 23 -6.95 -14.62 2.24
C ILE A 23 -7.95 -15.62 1.61
N GLY A 24 -8.67 -16.39 2.43
CA GLY A 24 -9.69 -17.34 1.97
C GLY A 24 -10.84 -16.68 1.22
N TYR A 25 -11.37 -15.56 1.70
CA TYR A 25 -12.40 -14.81 0.99
C TYR A 25 -11.89 -14.25 -0.33
N SER A 26 -10.66 -13.73 -0.38
CA SER A 26 -10.06 -13.28 -1.64
C SER A 26 -9.91 -14.43 -2.64
N ALA A 27 -9.48 -15.60 -2.18
CA ALA A 27 -9.38 -16.81 -3.00
C ALA A 27 -10.76 -17.22 -3.57
N LEU A 28 -11.81 -17.21 -2.77
CA LEU A 28 -13.17 -17.52 -3.23
C LEU A 28 -13.70 -16.51 -4.26
N LEU A 29 -13.31 -15.24 -4.14
CA LEU A 29 -13.76 -14.16 -5.03
C LEU A 29 -12.98 -14.07 -6.34
N ARG A 30 -11.73 -14.55 -6.39
CA ARG A 30 -10.85 -14.40 -7.56
C ARG A 30 -10.61 -15.72 -8.31
N LEU A 31 -10.62 -16.87 -7.62
CA LEU A 31 -10.36 -18.18 -8.23
C LEU A 31 -11.61 -18.77 -8.92
N PRO A 32 -11.43 -19.57 -10.00
CA PRO A 32 -12.56 -20.16 -10.73
C PRO A 32 -13.51 -21.00 -9.87
N ASP A 33 -14.80 -20.97 -10.17
CA ASP A 33 -15.80 -21.77 -9.45
C ASP A 33 -15.61 -23.28 -9.64
N LYS A 34 -15.08 -23.68 -10.80
CA LYS A 34 -14.78 -25.08 -11.13
C LYS A 34 -13.64 -25.67 -10.30
N MET A 35 -12.83 -24.84 -9.64
CA MET A 35 -11.73 -25.31 -8.82
C MET A 35 -12.28 -25.92 -7.51
N PRO A 36 -11.88 -27.15 -7.14
CA PRO A 36 -12.27 -27.79 -5.89
C PRO A 36 -11.97 -26.92 -4.67
N ARG A 37 -12.81 -27.03 -3.63
CA ARG A 37 -12.62 -26.26 -2.38
C ARG A 37 -11.31 -26.61 -1.68
N ASP A 38 -10.90 -27.87 -1.73
CA ASP A 38 -9.65 -28.33 -1.12
C ASP A 38 -8.43 -27.73 -1.82
N ASP A 39 -8.46 -27.61 -3.16
CA ASP A 39 -7.40 -26.94 -3.93
C ASP A 39 -7.34 -25.44 -3.60
N LYS A 40 -8.51 -24.78 -3.49
CA LYS A 40 -8.56 -23.37 -3.06
C LYS A 40 -7.96 -23.21 -1.66
N ARG A 41 -8.28 -24.11 -0.74
CA ARG A 41 -7.73 -24.11 0.62
C ARG A 41 -6.22 -24.36 0.62
N ALA A 42 -5.74 -25.35 -0.12
CA ALA A 42 -4.31 -25.63 -0.23
C ALA A 42 -3.53 -24.43 -0.80
N LEU A 43 -4.11 -23.68 -1.74
CA LEU A 43 -3.52 -22.47 -2.27
C LEU A 43 -3.47 -21.33 -1.24
N VAL A 44 -4.52 -21.17 -0.43
CA VAL A 44 -4.54 -20.23 0.71
C VAL A 44 -3.46 -20.59 1.72
N GLU A 45 -3.35 -21.86 2.13
CA GLU A 45 -2.31 -22.33 3.06
C GLU A 45 -0.90 -22.11 2.51
N GLY A 46 -0.67 -22.46 1.23
CA GLY A 46 0.60 -22.23 0.57
C GLY A 46 1.00 -20.76 0.56
N THR A 47 0.03 -19.86 0.34
CA THR A 47 0.27 -18.41 0.35
C THR A 47 0.58 -17.89 1.76
N ILE A 48 -0.08 -18.41 2.80
CA ILE A 48 0.21 -18.08 4.21
C ILE A 48 1.65 -18.47 4.56
N VAL A 49 2.08 -19.65 4.12
CA VAL A 49 3.44 -20.15 4.34
C VAL A 49 4.47 -19.33 3.56
N GLU A 50 4.22 -19.04 2.28
CA GLU A 50 5.10 -18.24 1.41
C GLU A 50 5.34 -16.83 1.98
N MET A 51 4.33 -16.27 2.67
CA MET A 51 4.40 -14.95 3.29
C MET A 51 4.83 -14.96 4.77
N GLY A 52 5.16 -16.12 5.35
CA GLY A 52 5.59 -16.19 6.76
C GLY A 52 4.50 -15.74 7.74
N LEU A 53 3.24 -16.10 7.48
CA LEU A 53 2.06 -15.69 8.27
C LEU A 53 1.46 -16.84 9.09
N GLN A 54 2.17 -17.95 9.26
CA GLN A 54 1.65 -19.16 9.92
C GLN A 54 1.24 -18.87 11.37
N ASP A 55 2.07 -18.15 12.12
CA ASP A 55 1.87 -17.89 13.55
C ASP A 55 0.66 -16.99 13.81
N CYS A 56 0.33 -16.10 12.86
CA CYS A 56 -0.79 -15.18 12.95
C CYS A 56 -1.98 -15.55 12.03
N ALA A 57 -1.98 -16.74 11.42
CA ALA A 57 -2.98 -17.15 10.44
C ALA A 57 -4.41 -17.07 10.97
N ASP A 58 -4.61 -17.44 12.24
CA ASP A 58 -5.92 -17.43 12.90
C ASP A 58 -6.11 -16.22 13.83
N THR A 59 -5.19 -15.25 13.78
CA THR A 59 -5.31 -13.97 14.49
C THR A 59 -6.12 -12.97 13.66
N VAL A 60 -6.94 -12.15 14.33
CA VAL A 60 -7.68 -11.05 13.70
C VAL A 60 -6.73 -9.98 13.17
N ILE A 61 -7.05 -9.40 12.01
CA ILE A 61 -6.24 -8.35 11.40
C ILE A 61 -6.17 -7.12 12.30
N GLY A 62 -7.26 -6.83 13.03
CA GLY A 62 -7.36 -5.69 13.92
C GLY A 62 -7.75 -4.41 13.18
N ASN A 63 -8.30 -3.48 13.95
CA ASN A 63 -8.65 -2.14 13.52
C ASN A 63 -8.23 -1.14 14.60
N TRP A 64 -8.62 0.13 14.46
CA TRP A 64 -8.31 1.19 15.43
C TRP A 64 -8.85 0.93 16.86
N HIS A 65 -9.73 -0.06 17.06
CA HIS A 65 -10.36 -0.41 18.35
C HIS A 65 -9.98 -1.79 18.85
N LEU A 66 -9.74 -2.72 17.93
CA LEU A 66 -9.44 -4.10 18.17
C LEU A 66 -7.98 -4.34 17.83
N ARG A 67 -7.17 -4.66 18.84
CA ARG A 67 -5.78 -5.07 18.63
C ARG A 67 -5.77 -6.33 17.76
N GLY A 68 -4.93 -6.33 16.73
CA GLY A 68 -4.74 -7.47 15.84
C GLY A 68 -3.26 -7.71 15.54
N VAL A 69 -2.99 -8.14 14.31
CA VAL A 69 -1.64 -8.38 13.80
C VAL A 69 -0.80 -7.09 13.75
N SER A 70 0.51 -7.25 13.74
CA SER A 70 1.45 -6.13 13.59
C SER A 70 1.34 -5.44 12.22
N GLY A 71 1.89 -4.24 12.08
CA GLY A 71 1.92 -3.52 10.80
C GLY A 71 2.64 -4.31 9.71
N GLY A 72 3.77 -4.95 10.03
CA GLY A 72 4.52 -5.79 9.10
C GLY A 72 3.72 -7.01 8.63
N GLU A 73 3.04 -7.69 9.56
CA GLU A 73 2.15 -8.80 9.21
C GLU A 73 0.97 -8.32 8.35
N LYS A 74 0.34 -7.20 8.70
CA LYS A 74 -0.74 -6.59 7.91
C LYS A 74 -0.29 -6.32 6.48
N ARG A 75 0.93 -5.81 6.30
CA ARG A 75 1.53 -5.56 4.99
C ARG A 75 1.75 -6.84 4.20
N ARG A 76 2.26 -7.89 4.86
CA ARG A 76 2.41 -9.22 4.25
C ARG A 76 1.06 -9.83 3.86
N VAL A 77 0.00 -9.63 4.64
CA VAL A 77 -1.35 -10.05 4.27
C VAL A 77 -1.82 -9.33 3.00
N SER A 78 -1.61 -8.01 2.90
CA SER A 78 -1.95 -7.22 1.70
C SER A 78 -1.29 -7.77 0.44
N ILE A 79 0.02 -8.07 0.52
CA ILE A 79 0.78 -8.71 -0.57
C ILE A 79 0.25 -10.12 -0.86
N ALA A 80 -0.08 -10.91 0.18
CA ALA A 80 -0.63 -12.27 0.04
C ALA A 80 -1.90 -12.28 -0.81
N LEU A 81 -2.79 -11.29 -0.64
CA LEU A 81 -4.04 -11.20 -1.41
C LEU A 81 -3.80 -11.09 -2.92
N GLU A 82 -2.73 -10.41 -3.31
CA GLU A 82 -2.33 -10.23 -4.69
C GLU A 82 -1.56 -11.44 -5.23
N LEU A 83 -0.82 -12.15 -4.38
CA LEU A 83 -0.08 -13.36 -4.74
C LEU A 83 -0.95 -14.60 -4.98
N LEU A 84 -2.17 -14.64 -4.44
CA LEU A 84 -3.13 -15.74 -4.65
C LEU A 84 -3.32 -16.10 -6.13
N MET A 85 -3.24 -15.11 -7.02
CA MET A 85 -3.42 -15.32 -8.46
C MET A 85 -2.14 -15.72 -9.20
N ARG A 86 -1.03 -15.90 -8.45
CA ARG A 86 0.33 -16.19 -8.92
C ARG A 86 0.72 -15.30 -10.11
N PRO A 87 0.71 -13.97 -9.93
CA PRO A 87 1.08 -13.05 -10.99
C PRO A 87 2.53 -13.24 -11.39
N ARG A 88 2.83 -13.05 -12.68
CA ARG A 88 4.21 -13.03 -13.18
C ARG A 88 4.88 -11.67 -12.95
N LEU A 89 4.09 -10.61 -12.88
CA LEU A 89 4.54 -9.24 -12.67
C LEU A 89 3.86 -8.66 -11.43
N LEU A 90 4.64 -8.22 -10.45
CA LEU A 90 4.13 -7.66 -9.20
C LEU A 90 4.63 -6.22 -9.06
N PHE A 91 3.69 -5.29 -8.90
CA PHE A 91 3.97 -3.90 -8.61
C PHE A 91 3.62 -3.62 -7.14
N LEU A 92 4.52 -2.96 -6.41
CA LEU A 92 4.29 -2.55 -5.03
C LEU A 92 4.59 -1.07 -4.86
N ASP A 93 3.64 -0.37 -4.27
CA ASP A 93 3.81 1.02 -3.91
C ASP A 93 4.22 1.15 -2.44
N GLU A 94 5.46 1.59 -2.19
CA GLU A 94 6.06 1.77 -0.87
C GLU A 94 5.83 0.59 0.11
N PRO A 95 6.28 -0.64 -0.20
CA PRO A 95 5.96 -1.82 0.60
C PRO A 95 6.57 -1.82 2.01
N THR A 96 7.55 -0.97 2.28
CA THR A 96 8.23 -0.87 3.57
C THR A 96 7.80 0.35 4.39
N SER A 97 6.86 1.16 3.89
CA SER A 97 6.42 2.38 4.57
C SER A 97 5.69 2.06 5.87
N GLY A 98 6.01 2.77 6.94
CA GLY A 98 5.42 2.56 8.26
C GLY A 98 5.85 1.28 8.98
N LEU A 99 6.83 0.54 8.44
CA LEU A 99 7.40 -0.65 9.07
C LEU A 99 8.68 -0.31 9.87
N ASP A 100 8.93 -1.07 10.93
CA ASP A 100 10.24 -1.09 11.58
C ASP A 100 11.29 -1.80 10.70
N SER A 101 12.57 -1.59 10.99
CA SER A 101 13.68 -2.11 10.19
C SER A 101 13.64 -3.63 9.99
N SER A 102 13.23 -4.39 11.02
CA SER A 102 13.19 -5.85 10.95
C SER A 102 12.05 -6.36 10.07
N SER A 103 10.86 -5.75 10.20
CA SER A 103 9.71 -6.05 9.34
C SER A 103 9.96 -5.65 7.88
N ALA A 104 10.58 -4.49 7.65
CA ALA A 104 10.94 -4.03 6.32
C ALA A 104 11.91 -5.00 5.64
N PHE A 105 12.97 -5.41 6.34
CA PHE A 105 13.92 -6.41 5.83
C PHE A 105 13.23 -7.73 5.47
N PHE A 106 12.36 -8.23 6.35
CA PHE A 106 11.61 -9.45 6.08
C PHE A 106 10.75 -9.32 4.83
N VAL A 107 9.97 -8.24 4.70
CA VAL A 107 9.12 -8.00 3.52
C VAL A 107 9.95 -7.96 2.25
N THR A 108 11.06 -7.21 2.23
CA THR A 108 11.94 -7.14 1.05
C THR A 108 12.59 -8.49 0.74
N GLN A 109 12.98 -9.26 1.75
CA GLN A 109 13.54 -10.60 1.56
C GLN A 109 12.51 -11.57 0.97
N THR A 110 11.26 -11.51 1.40
CA THR A 110 10.15 -12.27 0.81
C THR A 110 9.96 -11.86 -0.66
N LEU A 111 9.92 -10.56 -0.97
CA LEU A 111 9.82 -10.06 -2.34
C LEU A 111 10.98 -10.54 -3.23
N ARG A 112 12.20 -10.57 -2.70
CA ARG A 112 13.37 -11.12 -3.38
C ARG A 112 13.23 -12.62 -3.64
N GLY A 113 12.68 -13.38 -2.68
CA GLY A 113 12.34 -14.79 -2.86
C GLY A 113 11.38 -15.01 -4.03
N LEU A 114 10.28 -14.23 -4.07
CA LEU A 114 9.32 -14.26 -5.18
C LEU A 114 9.99 -13.97 -6.53
N ALA A 115 10.92 -13.01 -6.56
CA ALA A 115 11.66 -12.68 -7.77
C ALA A 115 12.54 -13.84 -8.26
N ARG A 116 13.21 -14.54 -7.33
CA ARG A 116 14.02 -15.73 -7.62
C ARG A 116 13.19 -16.91 -8.14
N ASP A 117 11.92 -17.00 -7.77
CA ASP A 117 10.98 -17.99 -8.29
C ASP A 117 10.49 -17.70 -9.73
N GLY A 118 11.08 -16.69 -10.40
CA GLY A 118 10.78 -16.34 -11.78
C GLY A 118 9.68 -15.30 -11.96
N ARG A 119 9.32 -14.58 -10.90
CA ARG A 119 8.40 -13.43 -10.96
C ARG A 119 9.20 -12.14 -11.15
N THR A 120 8.64 -11.15 -11.82
CA THR A 120 9.22 -9.80 -11.89
C THR A 120 8.58 -8.94 -10.83
N VAL A 121 9.37 -8.40 -9.91
CA VAL A 121 8.91 -7.54 -8.81
C VAL A 121 9.42 -6.12 -9.04
N ILE A 122 8.53 -5.15 -9.01
CA ILE A 122 8.83 -3.72 -9.15
C ILE A 122 8.26 -3.03 -7.91
N ALA A 123 9.11 -2.36 -7.14
CA ALA A 123 8.69 -1.65 -5.94
C ALA A 123 9.24 -0.21 -5.91
N SER A 124 8.41 0.74 -5.51
CA SER A 124 8.88 2.06 -5.05
C SER A 124 9.28 1.93 -3.57
N ILE A 125 10.47 2.39 -3.17
CA ILE A 125 10.92 2.33 -1.78
C ILE A 125 11.47 3.69 -1.36
N HIS A 126 10.89 4.24 -0.30
CA HIS A 126 11.33 5.50 0.28
C HIS A 126 12.40 5.23 1.35
N GLN A 127 13.64 5.68 1.12
CA GLN A 127 14.75 5.61 2.09
C GLN A 127 15.00 4.23 2.72
N PRO A 128 15.46 3.22 1.95
CA PRO A 128 15.77 1.91 2.50
C PRO A 128 17.01 1.97 3.41
N SER A 129 17.00 1.16 4.47
CA SER A 129 18.22 0.89 5.24
C SER A 129 19.29 0.23 4.37
N SER A 130 20.55 0.29 4.79
CA SER A 130 21.65 -0.35 4.06
C SER A 130 21.40 -1.84 3.81
N GLU A 131 20.91 -2.57 4.81
CA GLU A 131 20.58 -4.00 4.70
C GLU A 131 19.49 -4.28 3.65
N VAL A 132 18.46 -3.43 3.59
CA VAL A 132 17.39 -3.53 2.59
C VAL A 132 17.90 -3.18 1.19
N PHE A 133 18.75 -2.16 1.09
CA PHE A 133 19.33 -1.73 -0.18
C PHE A 133 20.18 -2.82 -0.84
N GLU A 134 20.94 -3.60 -0.05
CA GLU A 134 21.74 -4.73 -0.53
C GLU A 134 20.90 -5.88 -1.13
N LEU A 135 19.59 -5.92 -0.86
CA LEU A 135 18.69 -6.93 -1.42
C LEU A 135 18.24 -6.61 -2.86
N PHE A 136 18.48 -5.39 -3.34
CA PHE A 136 18.02 -4.96 -4.66
C PHE A 136 18.90 -5.51 -5.78
N ASP A 137 18.28 -6.14 -6.77
CA ASP A 137 19.00 -6.60 -7.96
C ASP A 137 19.24 -5.42 -8.94
N MET A 138 18.22 -4.56 -9.12
CA MET A 138 18.26 -3.40 -10.01
C MET A 138 17.77 -2.15 -9.28
N LEU A 139 18.41 -1.02 -9.53
CA LEU A 139 18.04 0.29 -9.01
C LEU A 139 17.54 1.17 -10.14
N PHE A 140 16.38 1.80 -9.94
CA PHE A 140 15.86 2.84 -10.81
C PHE A 140 15.67 4.14 -10.01
N LEU A 141 16.49 5.15 -10.30
CA LEU A 141 16.50 6.41 -9.58
C LEU A 141 15.88 7.54 -10.42
N LEU A 142 14.81 8.13 -9.89
CA LEU A 142 14.07 9.22 -10.52
C LEU A 142 14.22 10.52 -9.73
N SER A 143 14.30 11.64 -10.45
CA SER A 143 14.21 12.98 -9.86
C SER A 143 13.53 13.95 -10.83
N GLY A 144 12.46 14.62 -10.37
CA GLY A 144 11.69 15.56 -11.19
C GLY A 144 11.19 14.97 -12.51
N GLY A 145 10.81 13.68 -12.52
CA GLY A 145 10.40 12.95 -13.73
C GLY A 145 11.54 12.53 -14.68
N LYS A 146 12.80 12.79 -14.32
CA LYS A 146 13.98 12.42 -15.11
C LYS A 146 14.65 11.17 -14.54
N ASN A 147 15.09 10.29 -15.43
CA ASN A 147 15.93 9.15 -15.09
C ASN A 147 17.35 9.61 -14.77
N VAL A 148 17.75 9.45 -13.51
CA VAL A 148 19.10 9.77 -13.03
C VAL A 148 20.00 8.55 -13.19
N TYR A 149 19.50 7.36 -12.90
CA TYR A 149 20.24 6.11 -13.00
C TYR A 149 19.29 4.92 -13.16
N PHE A 150 19.64 3.99 -14.04
CA PHE A 150 19.03 2.67 -14.13
C PHE A 150 20.11 1.62 -14.38
N GLY A 151 20.21 0.62 -13.51
CA GLY A 151 21.25 -0.39 -13.58
C GLY A 151 21.24 -1.32 -12.38
N GLN A 152 22.28 -2.14 -12.23
CA GLN A 152 22.43 -3.00 -11.04
C GLN A 152 22.64 -2.13 -9.81
N ALA A 153 21.97 -2.44 -8.70
CA ALA A 153 22.09 -1.64 -7.48
C ALA A 153 23.54 -1.54 -6.97
N ALA A 154 24.30 -2.64 -7.09
CA ALA A 154 25.72 -2.72 -6.71
C ALA A 154 26.63 -1.76 -7.50
N GLN A 155 26.28 -1.42 -8.75
CA GLN A 155 27.07 -0.56 -9.63
C GLN A 155 26.73 0.93 -9.47
N ALA A 156 25.69 1.26 -8.71
CA ALA A 156 25.26 2.64 -8.52
C ALA A 156 26.35 3.49 -7.85
N CYS A 157 27.05 2.95 -6.84
CA CYS A 157 28.12 3.67 -6.15
C CYS A 157 29.27 4.06 -7.09
N GLU A 158 29.65 3.17 -8.00
CA GLU A 158 30.70 3.40 -8.99
C GLU A 158 30.30 4.49 -9.98
N PHE A 159 29.08 4.42 -10.52
CA PHE A 159 28.55 5.47 -11.41
C PHE A 159 28.54 6.85 -10.74
N PHE A 160 28.10 6.95 -9.48
CA PHE A 160 28.10 8.22 -8.76
C PHE A 160 29.53 8.74 -8.51
N ALA A 161 30.51 7.85 -8.25
CA ALA A 161 31.90 8.21 -8.11
C ALA A 161 32.50 8.76 -9.42
N GLU A 162 32.22 8.13 -10.56
CA GLU A 162 32.68 8.59 -11.89
C GLU A 162 32.18 9.99 -12.26
N VAL A 163 30.96 10.34 -11.86
CA VAL A 163 30.37 11.67 -12.10
C VAL A 163 30.96 12.74 -11.15
N GLY A 164 31.70 12.33 -10.12
CA GLY A 164 32.32 13.23 -9.13
C GLY A 164 31.53 13.37 -7.83
N PHE A 165 30.61 12.45 -7.56
CA PHE A 165 29.79 12.40 -6.33
C PHE A 165 29.97 11.07 -5.58
N PRO A 166 31.21 10.68 -5.19
CA PRO A 166 31.46 9.40 -4.52
C PRO A 166 30.70 9.30 -3.20
N CYS A 167 30.20 8.11 -2.89
CA CYS A 167 29.56 7.85 -1.60
C CYS A 167 30.61 7.92 -0.48
N PRO A 168 30.42 8.73 0.57
CA PRO A 168 31.32 8.76 1.71
C PRO A 168 31.42 7.40 2.42
N PRO A 169 32.57 7.08 3.04
CA PRO A 169 32.70 5.87 3.84
C PRO A 169 31.72 5.90 5.01
N LEU A 170 31.17 4.74 5.37
CA LEU A 170 30.21 4.56 6.48
C LEU A 170 28.87 5.28 6.30
N ARG A 171 28.56 5.78 5.08
CA ARG A 171 27.26 6.33 4.74
C ARG A 171 26.43 5.31 3.97
N ASN A 172 25.13 5.26 4.26
CA ASN A 172 24.19 4.48 3.48
C ASN A 172 24.14 5.01 2.03
N PRO A 173 24.40 4.16 1.01
CA PRO A 173 24.34 4.56 -0.39
C PRO A 173 23.00 5.16 -0.80
N SER A 174 21.88 4.60 -0.33
CA SER A 174 20.55 5.08 -0.70
C SER A 174 20.31 6.52 -0.25
N ASP A 175 20.70 6.85 0.99
CA ASP A 175 20.61 8.19 1.55
C ASP A 175 21.51 9.18 0.81
N HIS A 176 22.71 8.74 0.41
CA HIS A 176 23.63 9.55 -0.39
C HIS A 176 23.02 9.88 -1.76
N PHE A 177 22.49 8.88 -2.47
CA PHE A 177 21.86 9.08 -3.78
C PHE A 177 20.66 10.03 -3.68
N LEU A 178 19.78 9.84 -2.69
CA LEU A 178 18.62 10.71 -2.47
C LEU A 178 19.03 12.15 -2.16
N ARG A 179 20.10 12.36 -1.38
CA ARG A 179 20.63 13.71 -1.12
C ARG A 179 21.17 14.37 -2.39
N CYS A 180 21.78 13.61 -3.30
CA CYS A 180 22.26 14.13 -4.59
C CYS A 180 21.14 14.54 -5.54
N VAL A 181 19.95 13.95 -5.40
CA VAL A 181 18.87 14.11 -6.39
C VAL A 181 17.64 14.85 -5.86
N ASN A 182 17.63 15.29 -4.59
CA ASN A 182 16.50 15.99 -3.98
C ASN A 182 16.82 17.46 -3.66
N SER A 183 16.15 18.38 -4.37
CA SER A 183 16.33 19.83 -4.21
C SER A 183 15.87 20.39 -2.86
N ASP A 184 15.05 19.67 -2.09
CA ASP A 184 14.59 20.16 -0.79
C ASP A 184 15.73 20.28 0.23
N PHE A 185 16.82 19.54 0.06
CA PHE A 185 18.03 19.70 0.87
C PHE A 185 18.69 21.07 0.69
N ASP A 186 18.53 21.73 -0.47
CA ASP A 186 19.04 23.09 -0.69
C ASP A 186 18.34 24.10 0.25
N LYS A 187 17.02 23.94 0.46
CA LYS A 187 16.23 24.78 1.37
C LYS A 187 16.66 24.58 2.82
N VAL A 188 16.79 23.32 3.26
CA VAL A 188 17.24 22.97 4.61
C VAL A 188 18.62 23.56 4.88
N LYS A 189 19.54 23.45 3.91
CA LYS A 189 20.90 24.00 4.02
C LYS A 189 20.90 25.52 4.11
N ALA A 190 20.05 26.20 3.35
CA ALA A 190 19.90 27.67 3.42
C ALA A 190 19.40 28.12 4.79
N THR A 191 18.39 27.44 5.35
CA THR A 191 17.86 27.73 6.70
C THR A 191 18.92 27.50 7.79
N LEU A 192 19.67 26.40 7.71
CA LEU A 192 20.74 26.08 8.68
C LEU A 192 21.92 27.06 8.63
N LYS A 193 22.25 27.59 7.44
CA LYS A 193 23.26 28.65 7.30
C LYS A 193 22.79 29.97 7.92
N GLY A 194 21.49 30.28 7.83
CA GLY A 194 20.90 31.50 8.38
C GLY A 194 20.78 31.51 9.91
N SER A 195 20.70 30.34 10.56
CA SER A 195 20.41 30.22 12.01
C SER A 195 21.62 30.25 12.94
N MET A 196 22.81 30.66 12.48
CA MET A 196 24.00 30.86 13.33
C MET A 196 24.33 29.68 14.28
N LYS A 197 24.48 28.47 13.73
CA LYS A 197 25.32 27.42 14.34
C LYS A 197 26.45 27.08 13.37
N ALA A 198 27.37 28.04 13.21
CA ALA A 198 28.58 27.96 12.40
C ALA A 198 29.62 27.00 13.00
N ARG A 199 29.22 25.73 13.20
CA ARG A 199 30.09 24.63 13.60
C ARG A 199 29.72 23.33 12.92
N ILE A 200 29.07 23.40 11.75
CA ILE A 200 29.18 22.32 10.78
C ILE A 200 30.55 22.53 10.16
N GLU A 201 31.48 21.68 10.58
CA GLU A 201 32.85 21.58 10.07
C GLU A 201 32.87 21.72 8.55
N ARG A 202 33.97 22.26 8.01
CA ARG A 202 34.20 22.31 6.57
C ARG A 202 34.15 20.89 6.01
N SER A 203 32.96 20.47 5.64
CA SER A 203 32.71 19.24 4.92
C SER A 203 33.26 19.46 3.52
N ASP A 204 34.32 18.74 3.16
CA ASP A 204 34.89 18.72 1.81
C ASP A 204 33.97 18.01 0.79
N ASP A 205 32.73 17.67 1.19
CA ASP A 205 31.73 17.02 0.37
C ASP A 205 31.48 17.83 -0.93
N PRO A 206 31.70 17.23 -2.11
CA PRO A 206 31.46 17.87 -3.40
C PRO A 206 30.03 18.41 -3.55
N LEU A 207 29.06 17.77 -2.89
CA LEU A 207 27.67 18.24 -2.84
C LEU A 207 27.55 19.62 -2.20
N ASP A 208 28.50 20.01 -1.33
CA ASP A 208 28.37 21.26 -0.62
C ASP A 208 28.72 22.50 -1.45
N LYS A 209 29.41 22.28 -2.57
CA LYS A 209 29.94 23.31 -3.49
C LYS A 209 29.03 23.56 -4.71
N ILE A 210 28.07 22.67 -4.98
CA ILE A 210 27.23 22.67 -6.18
C ILE A 210 25.75 22.70 -5.78
N THR A 211 24.89 23.30 -6.61
CA THR A 211 23.42 23.25 -6.39
C THR A 211 22.86 21.88 -6.76
N THR A 212 21.84 21.40 -6.05
CA THR A 212 21.24 20.07 -6.34
C THR A 212 20.70 19.99 -7.77
N SER A 213 20.16 21.10 -8.29
CA SER A 213 19.71 21.20 -9.68
C SER A 213 20.83 21.00 -10.71
N GLU A 214 22.05 21.43 -10.41
CA GLU A 214 23.22 21.23 -11.27
C GLU A 214 23.75 19.79 -11.15
N ALA A 215 23.75 19.22 -9.93
CA ALA A 215 24.10 17.82 -9.72
C ALA A 215 23.18 16.88 -10.51
N ILE A 216 21.86 17.10 -10.47
CA ILE A 216 20.88 16.33 -11.26
C ILE A 216 21.18 16.44 -12.76
N ARG A 217 21.48 17.64 -13.29
CA ARG A 217 21.82 17.82 -14.70
C ARG A 217 23.08 17.05 -15.09
N LYS A 218 24.12 17.11 -14.27
CA LYS A 218 25.37 16.35 -14.48
C LYS A 218 25.08 14.86 -14.51
N LEU A 219 24.40 14.32 -13.50
CA LEU A 219 24.05 12.90 -13.41
C LEU A 219 23.21 12.42 -14.59
N VAL A 220 22.14 13.15 -14.96
CA VAL A 220 21.30 12.79 -16.11
C VAL A 220 22.10 12.83 -17.42
N SER A 221 22.95 13.83 -17.63
CA SER A 221 23.78 13.91 -18.83
C SER A 221 24.83 12.81 -18.90
N ALA A 222 25.41 12.43 -17.76
CA ALA A 222 26.37 11.34 -17.64
C ALA A 222 25.69 10.00 -17.90
N TYR A 223 24.52 9.76 -17.30
CA TYR A 223 23.76 8.53 -17.52
C TYR A 223 23.41 8.32 -19.00
N ASN A 224 22.91 9.35 -19.68
CA ASN A 224 22.58 9.27 -21.12
C ASN A 224 23.79 8.97 -22.03
N ARG A 225 25.01 9.20 -21.56
CA ARG A 225 26.27 8.89 -22.27
C ARG A 225 26.93 7.61 -21.78
N SER A 226 26.44 7.03 -20.69
CA SER A 226 27.02 5.87 -20.04
C SER A 226 26.66 4.57 -20.76
N GLN A 227 27.48 3.54 -20.55
CA GLN A 227 27.19 2.18 -21.05
C GLN A 227 25.88 1.63 -20.48
N TYR A 228 25.50 2.01 -19.25
CA TYR A 228 24.25 1.60 -18.60
C TYR A 228 23.03 1.96 -19.44
N TYR A 229 22.98 3.19 -19.98
CA TYR A 229 21.88 3.66 -20.82
C TYR A 229 21.80 2.87 -22.13
N TYR A 230 22.93 2.66 -22.81
CA TYR A 230 22.96 1.91 -24.06
C TYR A 230 22.56 0.45 -23.85
N ALA A 231 23.08 -0.21 -22.82
CA ALA A 231 22.74 -1.60 -22.49
C ALA A 231 21.25 -1.76 -22.13
N ALA A 232 20.68 -0.83 -21.36
CA ALA A 232 19.25 -0.84 -21.04
C ALA A 232 18.40 -0.66 -22.31
N ARG A 233 18.77 0.28 -23.18
CA ARG A 233 18.04 0.57 -24.42
C ARG A 233 18.14 -0.56 -25.44
N GLU A 234 19.29 -1.22 -25.52
CA GLU A 234 19.49 -2.43 -26.33
C GLU A 234 18.54 -3.55 -25.88
N LYS A 235 18.52 -3.87 -24.56
CA LYS A 235 17.58 -4.86 -24.01
C LYS A 235 16.13 -4.52 -24.30
N VAL A 236 15.73 -3.25 -24.17
CA VAL A 236 14.36 -2.81 -24.49
C VAL A 236 14.06 -3.00 -25.98
N ASN A 237 14.99 -2.68 -26.86
CA ASN A 237 14.83 -2.90 -28.30
C ASN A 237 14.72 -4.38 -28.65
N ASP A 238 15.52 -5.23 -28.01
CA ASP A 238 15.46 -6.69 -28.19
C ASP A 238 14.11 -7.25 -27.74
N ILE A 239 13.63 -6.81 -26.56
CA ILE A 239 12.30 -7.18 -26.06
C ILE A 239 11.20 -6.69 -27.00
N ALA A 240 11.32 -5.48 -27.55
CA ALA A 240 10.34 -4.92 -28.49
C ALA A 240 10.26 -5.70 -29.82
N ARG A 241 11.34 -6.38 -30.23
CA ARG A 241 11.35 -7.25 -31.42
C ARG A 241 10.65 -8.59 -31.18
N ILE A 242 10.62 -9.04 -29.93
CA ILE A 242 9.91 -10.28 -29.56
C ILE A 242 8.41 -9.97 -29.59
N LYS A 243 7.66 -10.62 -30.49
CA LYS A 243 6.18 -10.65 -30.41
C LYS A 243 5.80 -11.40 -29.13
N GLY A 244 5.60 -10.66 -28.04
CA GLY A 244 5.12 -11.22 -26.79
C GLY A 244 3.78 -11.93 -26.99
N THR A 245 3.57 -13.03 -26.28
CA THR A 245 2.24 -13.61 -26.12
C THR A 245 1.31 -12.56 -25.50
N VAL A 246 0.14 -12.33 -26.11
CA VAL A 246 -0.88 -11.45 -25.55
C VAL A 246 -1.20 -11.94 -24.14
N MET A 247 -0.86 -11.12 -23.17
CA MET A 247 -1.07 -11.41 -21.77
C MET A 247 -2.56 -11.19 -21.46
N ASP A 248 -3.31 -12.28 -21.49
CA ASP A 248 -4.75 -12.29 -21.28
C ASP A 248 -5.05 -11.95 -19.81
N SER A 249 -5.28 -10.65 -19.52
CA SER A 249 -5.71 -10.19 -18.20
C SER A 249 -7.17 -10.57 -17.98
N ARG A 250 -7.42 -11.87 -17.81
CA ARG A 250 -8.74 -12.33 -17.42
C ARG A 250 -9.00 -11.83 -16.00
N GLY A 251 -10.06 -11.04 -15.84
CA GLY A 251 -10.59 -10.63 -14.54
C GLY A 251 -11.01 -11.83 -13.67
N SER A 252 -11.73 -11.55 -12.58
CA SER A 252 -12.23 -12.61 -11.70
C SER A 252 -12.90 -13.73 -12.49
N GLN A 253 -12.49 -14.97 -12.20
CA GLN A 253 -13.04 -16.18 -12.79
C GLN A 253 -14.23 -16.75 -11.99
N ALA A 254 -14.64 -16.08 -10.91
CA ALA A 254 -15.77 -16.48 -10.08
C ALA A 254 -17.10 -15.95 -10.66
N SER A 255 -18.17 -16.73 -10.58
CA SER A 255 -19.49 -16.29 -11.02
C SER A 255 -20.07 -15.18 -10.13
N PHE A 256 -20.97 -14.38 -10.69
CA PHE A 256 -21.67 -13.33 -9.94
C PHE A 256 -22.38 -13.86 -8.69
N LEU A 257 -23.05 -15.02 -8.78
CA LEU A 257 -23.74 -15.63 -7.63
C LEU A 257 -22.76 -16.07 -6.54
N MET A 258 -21.62 -16.65 -6.93
CA MET A 258 -20.58 -17.03 -5.98
C MET A 258 -19.99 -15.78 -5.29
N GLN A 259 -19.73 -14.72 -6.05
CA GLN A 259 -19.26 -13.45 -5.50
C GLN A 259 -20.29 -12.84 -4.54
N ALA A 260 -21.55 -12.74 -4.95
CA ALA A 260 -22.63 -12.20 -4.12
C ALA A 260 -22.80 -13.00 -2.82
N CYS A 261 -22.85 -14.34 -2.90
CA CYS A 261 -22.96 -15.19 -1.72
C CYS A 261 -21.76 -15.04 -0.78
N THR A 262 -20.54 -15.02 -1.34
CA THR A 262 -19.30 -14.88 -0.57
C THR A 262 -19.21 -13.51 0.10
N LEU A 263 -19.56 -12.43 -0.60
CA LEU A 263 -19.59 -11.08 -0.05
C LEU A 263 -20.64 -10.92 1.03
N THR A 264 -21.86 -11.44 0.83
CA THR A 264 -22.93 -11.41 1.84
C THR A 264 -22.51 -12.17 3.09
N ARG A 265 -21.93 -13.36 2.94
CA ARG A 265 -21.42 -14.15 4.08
C ARG A 265 -20.30 -13.41 4.82
N ARG A 266 -19.33 -12.85 4.09
CA ARG A 266 -18.23 -12.06 4.66
C ARG A 266 -18.75 -10.84 5.41
N SER A 267 -19.72 -10.13 4.83
CA SER A 267 -20.36 -8.96 5.44
C SER A 267 -21.13 -9.33 6.70
N PHE A 268 -21.86 -10.43 6.69
CA PHE A 268 -22.59 -10.92 7.86
C PHE A 268 -21.64 -11.25 9.01
N ILE A 269 -20.52 -11.94 8.73
CA ILE A 269 -19.52 -12.25 9.74
C ILE A 269 -18.88 -10.99 10.29
N ASN A 270 -18.45 -10.06 9.42
CA ASN A 270 -17.92 -8.77 9.85
C ASN A 270 -18.90 -8.02 10.77
N MET A 271 -20.17 -7.93 10.37
CA MET A 271 -21.21 -7.25 11.13
C MET A 271 -21.52 -7.92 12.47
N SER A 272 -21.48 -9.26 12.52
CA SER A 272 -21.67 -10.02 13.76
C SER A 272 -20.53 -9.84 14.77
N ARG A 273 -19.29 -9.66 14.29
CA ARG A 273 -18.09 -9.53 15.12
C ARG A 273 -17.79 -8.08 15.52
N ASP A 274 -18.21 -7.10 14.71
CA ASP A 274 -18.15 -5.68 15.08
C ASP A 274 -19.31 -5.32 16.01
N PHE A 275 -19.22 -5.80 17.25
CA PHE A 275 -20.30 -5.64 18.22
C PHE A 275 -20.57 -4.15 18.52
N GLY A 276 -19.52 -3.34 18.62
CA GLY A 276 -19.64 -1.94 19.04
C GLY A 276 -20.46 -1.08 18.08
N TYR A 277 -20.13 -1.10 16.78
CA TYR A 277 -20.77 -0.18 15.84
C TYR A 277 -22.24 -0.55 15.57
N TYR A 278 -22.52 -1.83 15.31
CA TYR A 278 -23.85 -2.25 14.87
C TYR A 278 -24.86 -2.36 16.02
N TRP A 279 -24.46 -2.85 17.19
CA TRP A 279 -25.37 -2.93 18.33
C TRP A 279 -25.68 -1.58 18.93
N LEU A 280 -24.70 -0.67 18.97
CA LEU A 280 -24.97 0.71 19.37
C LEU A 280 -25.99 1.36 18.43
N ARG A 281 -25.85 1.17 17.12
CA ARG A 281 -26.79 1.69 16.13
C ARG A 281 -28.18 1.06 16.28
N LEU A 282 -28.26 -0.25 16.51
CA LEU A 282 -29.53 -0.94 16.79
C LEU A 282 -30.20 -0.41 18.07
N LEU A 283 -29.43 -0.20 19.14
CA LEU A 283 -29.92 0.37 20.38
C LEU A 283 -30.45 1.79 20.18
N ILE A 284 -29.73 2.64 19.45
CA ILE A 284 -30.19 4.00 19.10
C ILE A 284 -31.51 3.93 18.33
N TYR A 285 -31.63 3.03 17.35
CA TYR A 285 -32.90 2.87 16.62
C TYR A 285 -34.04 2.38 17.51
N LEU A 286 -33.76 1.46 18.43
CA LEU A 286 -34.75 0.97 19.38
C LEU A 286 -35.22 2.10 20.30
N LEU A 287 -34.29 2.93 20.80
CA LEU A 287 -34.59 4.11 21.61
C LEU A 287 -35.43 5.14 20.84
N VAL A 288 -35.05 5.48 19.61
CA VAL A 288 -35.81 6.41 18.76
C VAL A 288 -37.21 5.87 18.49
N THR A 289 -37.34 4.57 18.21
CA THR A 289 -38.63 3.92 17.96
C THR A 289 -39.51 3.94 19.20
N VAL A 290 -38.94 3.72 20.39
CA VAL A 290 -39.66 3.83 21.67
C VAL A 290 -40.07 5.29 21.92
N CYS A 291 -39.19 6.27 21.70
CA CYS A 291 -39.52 7.70 21.86
C CYS A 291 -40.67 8.11 20.94
N ILE A 292 -40.59 7.79 19.64
CA ILE A 292 -41.69 8.05 18.70
C ILE A 292 -42.93 7.28 19.14
N GLY A 293 -42.82 5.99 19.46
CA GLY A 293 -43.92 5.18 19.97
C GLY A 293 -44.62 5.84 21.16
N THR A 294 -43.88 6.35 22.14
CA THR A 294 -44.43 7.03 23.33
C THR A 294 -45.09 8.37 23.02
N ILE A 295 -44.54 9.17 22.10
CA ILE A 295 -45.14 10.44 21.68
C ILE A 295 -46.52 10.21 21.04
N TYR A 296 -46.69 9.08 20.34
CA TYR A 296 -47.89 8.77 19.57
C TYR A 296 -48.80 7.73 20.24
N LEU A 297 -48.47 7.25 21.45
CA LEU A 297 -49.16 6.12 22.10
C LEU A 297 -50.58 6.43 22.56
N ASP A 298 -50.98 7.70 22.55
CA ASP A 298 -52.32 8.15 22.99
C ASP A 298 -52.90 9.26 22.10
N VAL A 299 -52.55 9.25 20.80
CA VAL A 299 -53.18 10.14 19.82
C VAL A 299 -54.56 9.56 19.52
N GLY A 300 -55.57 10.00 20.27
CA GLY A 300 -56.96 9.62 20.04
C GLY A 300 -57.39 9.83 18.58
N THR A 301 -58.37 9.06 18.11
CA THR A 301 -58.84 9.02 16.71
C THR A 301 -59.53 10.30 16.21
N LYS A 302 -59.51 11.39 16.99
CA LYS A 302 -60.14 12.68 16.65
C LYS A 302 -59.24 13.46 15.69
N TYR A 303 -59.85 14.07 14.67
CA TYR A 303 -59.17 14.89 13.65
C TYR A 303 -58.27 15.99 14.25
N THR A 304 -58.64 16.56 15.40
CA THR A 304 -57.87 17.61 16.10
C THR A 304 -56.56 17.10 16.69
N SER A 305 -56.53 15.86 17.20
CA SER A 305 -55.33 15.24 17.77
C SER A 305 -54.31 14.91 16.67
N ILE A 306 -54.77 14.43 15.52
CA ILE A 306 -53.94 14.13 14.36
C ILE A 306 -53.29 15.42 13.79
N LEU A 307 -54.04 16.53 13.74
CA LEU A 307 -53.56 17.83 13.25
C LEU A 307 -52.49 18.46 14.16
N VAL A 308 -52.60 18.27 15.47
CA VAL A 308 -51.58 18.73 16.45
C VAL A 308 -50.28 17.94 16.28
N SER A 309 -50.37 16.61 16.14
CA SER A 309 -49.19 15.78 15.91
C SER A 309 -48.49 16.10 14.57
N LEU A 310 -49.25 16.36 13.50
CA LEU A 310 -48.72 16.76 12.20
C LEU A 310 -48.00 18.13 12.27
N LYS A 311 -48.54 19.07 13.06
CA LYS A 311 -47.88 20.37 13.31
C LYS A 311 -46.58 20.25 14.09
N VAL A 312 -46.51 19.38 15.10
CA VAL A 312 -45.27 19.13 15.86
C VAL A 312 -44.18 18.53 14.97
N LEU A 313 -44.55 17.60 14.09
CA LEU A 313 -43.63 16.96 13.14
C LEU A 313 -43.10 17.97 12.10
N ILE A 314 -43.97 18.84 11.57
CA ILE A 314 -43.57 19.90 10.63
C ILE A 314 -42.71 20.98 11.31
N SER A 315 -43.05 21.37 12.54
CA SER A 315 -42.27 22.36 13.32
C SER A 315 -40.87 21.84 13.65
N GLY A 316 -40.75 20.57 14.07
CA GLY A 316 -39.43 19.96 14.31
C GLY A 316 -38.58 19.86 13.05
N TYR A 317 -39.19 19.59 11.89
CA TYR A 317 -38.47 19.52 10.61
C TYR A 317 -38.03 20.90 10.09
N LEU A 318 -38.82 21.95 10.37
CA LEU A 318 -38.48 23.33 10.02
C LEU A 318 -37.38 23.90 10.90
N ASP A 319 -37.39 23.63 12.21
CA ASP A 319 -36.31 24.06 13.13
C ASP A 319 -34.97 23.38 12.80
N GLN A 320 -35.00 22.13 12.36
CA GLN A 320 -33.79 21.39 12.00
C GLN A 320 -33.18 21.86 10.66
N ASN A 321 -33.99 22.42 9.76
CA ASN A 321 -33.51 23.11 8.56
C ASN A 321 -33.02 24.53 8.84
N ALA A 322 -33.59 25.24 9.84
CA ALA A 322 -33.09 26.54 10.27
C ALA A 322 -31.73 26.45 10.98
N MET A 323 -31.46 25.37 11.72
CA MET A 323 -30.16 25.11 12.37
C MET A 323 -29.07 24.61 11.43
N ASN A 324 -29.39 24.12 10.22
CA ASN A 324 -28.41 23.73 9.20
C ASN A 324 -28.05 24.88 8.24
N LEU A 325 -28.61 26.08 8.45
CA LEU A 325 -28.39 27.30 7.65
C LEU A 325 -27.66 28.42 8.43
N LEU A 326 -27.11 28.10 9.61
CA LEU A 326 -26.16 28.91 10.39
C LEU A 326 -24.82 28.17 10.52
#